data_AF-A0A1N7IAY5-F1
#
_entry.id   AF-A0A1N7IAY5-F1
#
_cell.length_a   1.000
_cell.length_b   1.000
_cell.length_c   1.000
_cell.angle_alpha   90.00
_cell.angle_beta   90.00
_cell.angle_gamma   90.00
#
_symmetry.space_group_name_H-M   'P 1'
#
loop_
_entity.id
_entity.type
_entity.pdbx_description
1 polymer ?
#
loop_
_entity_poly.entity_id
_entity_poly.type
_entity_poly.pdbx_seq_one_letter_code
_entity_poly.pdbx_strand_id
1 'polypeptide(L)'
;MNIEKIMIDDYSFYLEDYGENKGKVFVTGWDNDENYSYYWSAMGMDLKSFLKRTNNSYFIGKLMSREQQEIFSSKNTGKNIRKVWKEEIMKWYEHQAFQKDFREKLNSFLDNIINQNHFIYEFDGFIGSLDFYLIEDRYERERIESDIKDILQSECWHLIETEISPLYKKLSKAFDKLKKQL
;
A
#
# COMPACT_ATOMS: atom_id res chain seq x y z
N MET A 1 -36.65 -3.09 13.17
CA MET A 1 -35.35 -2.66 12.67
C MET A 1 -34.99 -1.39 13.41
N ASN A 2 -33.91 -1.40 14.19
CA ASN A 2 -33.45 -0.23 14.93
C ASN A 2 -32.21 0.31 14.23
N ILE A 3 -32.20 1.61 13.91
CA ILE A 3 -31.06 2.30 13.31
C ILE A 3 -30.55 3.29 14.33
N GLU A 4 -29.28 3.13 14.71
CA GLU A 4 -28.60 4.06 15.60
C GLU A 4 -27.51 4.79 14.85
N LYS A 5 -27.50 6.12 14.95
CA LYS A 5 -26.46 6.97 14.38
C LYS A 5 -25.51 7.44 15.47
N ILE A 6 -24.22 7.16 15.32
CA ILE A 6 -23.16 7.61 16.21
C ILE A 6 -22.15 8.43 15.40
N MET A 7 -21.87 9.64 15.86
CA MET A 7 -20.87 10.52 15.24
C MET A 7 -19.52 10.36 15.94
N ILE A 8 -18.47 10.06 15.17
CA ILE A 8 -17.11 9.94 15.66
C ILE A 8 -16.17 10.70 14.72
N ASP A 9 -15.56 11.77 15.23
CA ASP A 9 -14.73 12.67 14.43
C ASP A 9 -15.49 13.09 13.15
N ASP A 10 -14.92 12.84 11.98
CA ASP A 10 -15.49 13.17 10.67
C ASP A 10 -16.40 12.06 10.09
N TYR A 11 -16.72 11.02 10.88
CA TYR A 11 -17.49 9.87 10.42
C TYR A 11 -18.86 9.76 11.11
N SER A 12 -19.89 9.50 10.33
CA SER A 12 -21.19 9.00 10.82
C SER A 12 -21.23 7.48 10.71
N PHE A 13 -21.40 6.79 11.84
CA PHE A 13 -21.66 5.36 11.88
C PHE A 13 -23.15 5.11 12.05
N TYR A 14 -23.75 4.43 11.09
CA TYR A 14 -25.13 3.96 11.13
C TYR A 14 -25.11 2.47 11.43
N LEU A 15 -25.64 2.10 12.59
CA LEU A 15 -25.68 0.74 13.09
C LEU A 15 -27.11 0.22 12.94
N GLU A 16 -27.30 -0.74 12.04
CA GLU A 16 -28.60 -1.34 11.77
C GLU A 16 -28.61 -2.77 12.34
N ASP A 17 -29.29 -2.96 13.46
CA ASP A 17 -29.47 -4.28 14.06
C ASP A 17 -30.69 -4.98 13.43
N TYR A 18 -30.43 -6.13 12.81
CA TYR A 18 -31.42 -6.95 12.10
C TYR A 18 -31.92 -8.14 12.94
N GLY A 19 -31.59 -8.20 14.24
CA GLY A 19 -31.94 -9.30 15.12
C GLY A 19 -30.84 -10.36 15.19
N GLU A 20 -31.21 -11.59 15.56
CA GLU A 20 -30.24 -12.63 15.91
C GLU A 20 -29.11 -12.79 14.88
N ASN A 21 -27.89 -12.48 15.35
CA ASN A 21 -26.62 -12.64 14.64
C ASN A 21 -26.51 -11.86 13.32
N LYS A 22 -27.36 -10.86 13.08
CA LYS A 22 -27.40 -10.10 11.82
C LYS A 22 -27.33 -8.60 12.06
N GLY A 23 -26.48 -7.92 11.31
CA GLY A 23 -26.30 -6.49 11.45
C GLY A 23 -25.64 -5.87 10.23
N LYS A 24 -25.92 -4.59 9.99
CA LYS A 24 -25.25 -3.80 8.96
C LYS A 24 -24.61 -2.59 9.60
N VAL A 25 -23.43 -2.24 9.12
CA VAL A 25 -22.82 -0.94 9.40
C VAL A 25 -22.74 -0.18 8.09
N PHE A 26 -23.18 1.07 8.13
CA PHE A 26 -22.93 2.06 7.09
C PHE A 26 -22.10 3.19 7.69
N VAL A 27 -21.01 3.54 7.03
CA VAL A 27 -20.07 4.59 7.47
C VAL A 27 -20.01 5.64 6.39
N THR A 28 -20.25 6.89 6.76
CA THR A 28 -20.09 8.04 5.86
C THR A 28 -19.06 8.99 6.44
N GLY A 29 -17.98 9.28 5.69
CA GLY A 29 -17.07 10.37 6.01
C GLY A 29 -17.68 11.73 5.66
N TRP A 30 -17.00 12.81 6.08
CA TRP A 30 -17.35 14.18 5.69
C TRP A 30 -17.18 14.37 4.17
N ASP A 31 -16.10 13.82 3.60
CA ASP A 31 -15.91 13.82 2.15
C ASP A 31 -16.85 12.80 1.50
N ASN A 32 -17.65 13.25 0.53
CA ASN A 32 -18.72 12.48 -0.13
C ASN A 32 -18.24 11.20 -0.84
N ASP A 33 -16.93 10.96 -0.94
CA ASP A 33 -16.34 9.77 -1.54
C ASP A 33 -16.01 8.67 -0.52
N GLU A 34 -16.18 8.92 0.78
CA GLU A 34 -15.89 7.97 1.86
C GLU A 34 -17.17 7.30 2.40
N ASN A 35 -17.84 6.52 1.54
CA ASN A 35 -19.05 5.78 1.92
C ASN A 35 -18.81 4.27 1.91
N TYR A 36 -18.94 3.63 3.06
CA TYR A 36 -18.71 2.20 3.23
C TYR A 36 -19.93 1.53 3.82
N SER A 37 -20.23 0.31 3.37
CA SER A 37 -21.30 -0.47 3.97
C SER A 37 -20.95 -1.94 3.98
N TYR A 38 -21.25 -2.62 5.08
CA TYR A 38 -21.13 -4.07 5.13
C TYR A 38 -22.21 -4.69 6.00
N TYR A 39 -22.76 -5.80 5.51
CA TYR A 39 -23.76 -6.61 6.20
C TYR A 39 -23.13 -7.92 6.67
N TRP A 40 -23.24 -8.20 7.96
CA TRP A 40 -22.89 -9.48 8.55
C TRP A 40 -24.16 -10.32 8.74
N SER A 41 -24.14 -11.53 8.20
CA SER A 41 -25.26 -12.49 8.30
C SER A 41 -25.13 -13.47 9.47
N ALA A 42 -23.95 -13.57 10.08
CA ALA A 42 -23.62 -14.50 11.16
C ALA A 42 -22.55 -13.93 12.11
N MET A 43 -22.94 -12.99 12.96
CA MET A 43 -22.05 -12.33 13.95
C MET A 43 -21.83 -13.17 15.22
N GLY A 44 -22.72 -14.12 15.52
CA GLY A 44 -22.72 -14.92 16.75
C GLY A 44 -23.11 -14.15 18.02
N MET A 45 -23.49 -12.88 17.90
CA MET A 45 -24.03 -12.02 18.96
C MET A 45 -24.74 -10.80 18.35
N ASP A 46 -25.22 -9.88 19.19
CA ASP A 46 -25.76 -8.59 18.75
C ASP A 46 -24.68 -7.69 18.11
N LEU A 47 -25.12 -6.73 17.30
CA LEU A 47 -24.20 -5.89 16.51
C LEU A 47 -23.22 -5.11 17.39
N LYS A 48 -23.66 -4.54 18.51
CA LYS A 48 -22.80 -3.71 19.37
C LYS A 48 -21.72 -4.55 20.05
N SER A 49 -22.10 -5.69 20.61
CA SER A 49 -21.16 -6.65 21.22
C SER A 49 -20.17 -7.19 20.21
N PHE A 50 -20.62 -7.47 18.98
CA PHE A 50 -19.77 -7.91 17.88
C PHE A 50 -18.72 -6.84 17.54
N LEU A 51 -19.13 -5.58 17.36
CA LEU A 51 -18.22 -4.49 17.05
C LEU A 51 -17.20 -4.23 18.16
N LYS A 52 -17.59 -4.33 19.44
CA LYS A 52 -16.66 -4.20 20.58
C LYS A 52 -15.53 -5.23 20.57
N ARG A 53 -15.84 -6.47 20.17
CA ARG A 53 -14.89 -7.60 20.15
C ARG A 53 -14.10 -7.70 18.86
N THR A 54 -14.56 -7.03 17.80
CA THR A 54 -13.93 -7.06 16.49
C THR A 54 -12.67 -6.20 16.45
N ASN A 55 -11.63 -6.70 15.81
CA ASN A 55 -10.39 -5.94 15.59
C ASN A 55 -10.50 -5.01 14.36
N ASN A 56 -9.66 -3.98 14.33
CA ASN A 56 -9.74 -2.96 13.28
C ASN A 56 -9.45 -3.51 11.89
N SER A 57 -8.48 -4.43 11.78
CA SER A 57 -8.09 -5.05 10.50
C SER A 57 -9.26 -5.79 9.86
N TYR A 58 -9.98 -6.61 10.64
CA TYR A 58 -11.16 -7.31 10.14
C TYR A 58 -12.28 -6.35 9.77
N PHE A 59 -12.60 -5.39 10.65
CA PHE A 59 -13.70 -4.45 10.42
C PHE A 59 -13.47 -3.62 9.15
N ILE A 60 -12.30 -2.99 9.04
CA ILE A 60 -11.93 -2.17 7.89
C ILE A 60 -11.78 -3.03 6.64
N GLY A 61 -11.21 -4.24 6.78
CA GLY A 61 -11.07 -5.19 5.68
C GLY A 61 -12.40 -5.66 5.08
N LYS A 62 -13.52 -5.55 5.82
CA LYS A 62 -14.86 -5.78 5.28
C LYS A 62 -15.47 -4.55 4.60
N LEU A 63 -15.02 -3.35 4.97
CA LEU A 63 -15.58 -2.08 4.48
C LEU A 63 -14.83 -1.51 3.28
N MET A 64 -13.51 -1.72 3.21
CA MET A 64 -12.62 -1.12 2.23
C MET A 64 -11.98 -2.18 1.34
N SER A 65 -11.80 -1.89 0.04
CA SER A 65 -11.00 -2.72 -0.85
C SER A 65 -9.51 -2.66 -0.47
N ARG A 66 -8.71 -3.62 -0.95
CA ARG A 66 -7.28 -3.66 -0.64
C ARG A 66 -6.55 -2.40 -1.12
N GLU A 67 -6.90 -1.91 -2.30
CA GLU A 67 -6.35 -0.70 -2.93
C GLU A 67 -6.67 0.57 -2.14
N GLN A 68 -7.74 0.56 -1.34
CA GLN A 68 -8.06 1.66 -0.43
C GLN A 68 -7.31 1.54 0.90
N GLN A 69 -6.96 0.32 1.32
CA GLN A 69 -6.24 0.05 2.57
C GLN A 69 -4.74 0.32 2.46
N GLU A 70 -4.16 0.07 1.29
CA GLU A 70 -2.72 0.13 1.04
C GLU A 70 -2.42 1.05 -0.14
N ILE A 71 -1.47 1.97 0.05
CA ILE A 71 -0.96 2.86 -1.02
C ILE A 71 0.47 2.50 -1.38
N PHE A 72 0.88 2.86 -2.60
CA PHE A 72 2.26 2.72 -3.04
C PHE A 72 3.20 3.53 -2.12
N SER A 73 4.29 2.91 -1.67
CA SER A 73 5.31 3.58 -0.86
C SER A 73 6.59 3.75 -1.67
N SER A 74 6.81 4.94 -2.23
CA SER A 74 8.04 5.27 -2.99
C SER A 74 9.29 5.05 -2.14
N LYS A 75 9.24 5.45 -0.86
CA LYS A 75 10.33 5.31 0.09
C LYS A 75 10.69 3.85 0.36
N ASN A 76 9.71 2.98 0.63
CA ASN A 76 9.98 1.59 0.93
C ASN A 76 10.36 0.81 -0.34
N THR A 77 9.71 1.09 -1.46
CA THR A 77 10.06 0.55 -2.77
C THR A 77 11.51 0.88 -3.12
N GLY A 78 11.93 2.14 -2.97
CA GLY A 78 13.33 2.55 -3.20
C GLY A 78 14.33 1.88 -2.25
N LYS A 79 13.95 1.56 -1.01
CA LYS A 79 14.79 0.76 -0.11
C LYS A 79 14.92 -0.67 -0.61
N ASN A 80 13.82 -1.27 -1.06
CA ASN A 80 13.80 -2.65 -1.56
C ASN A 80 14.65 -2.79 -2.83
N ILE A 81 14.48 -1.88 -3.79
CA ILE A 81 15.30 -1.82 -5.01
C ILE A 81 16.79 -1.72 -4.68
N ARG A 82 17.17 -0.83 -3.76
CA ARG A 82 18.59 -0.68 -3.35
C ARG A 82 19.12 -1.90 -2.60
N LYS A 83 18.25 -2.63 -1.90
CA LYS A 83 18.61 -3.88 -1.24
C LYS A 83 18.93 -4.94 -2.28
N VAL A 84 18.01 -5.19 -3.22
CA VAL A 84 18.21 -6.14 -4.33
C VAL A 84 19.45 -5.76 -5.14
N TRP A 85 19.62 -4.47 -5.47
CA TRP A 85 20.81 -3.98 -6.18
C TRP A 85 22.12 -4.36 -5.49
N LYS A 86 22.19 -4.16 -4.17
CA LYS A 86 23.38 -4.43 -3.36
C LYS A 86 23.63 -5.94 -3.17
N GLU A 87 22.57 -6.72 -3.03
CA GLU A 87 22.65 -8.15 -2.70
C GLU A 87 22.86 -9.02 -3.94
N GLU A 88 22.30 -8.63 -5.09
CA GLU A 88 22.18 -9.52 -6.25
C GLU A 88 22.86 -9.00 -7.52
N ILE A 89 23.09 -7.67 -7.65
CA ILE A 89 23.60 -7.09 -8.90
C ILE A 89 25.08 -6.68 -8.77
N MET A 90 25.38 -5.81 -7.80
CA MET A 90 26.70 -5.18 -7.72
C MET A 90 27.09 -4.83 -6.28
N LYS A 91 28.37 -5.04 -5.96
CA LYS A 91 28.90 -4.65 -4.64
C LYS A 91 29.07 -3.14 -4.54
N TRP A 92 28.92 -2.60 -3.33
CA TRP A 92 28.93 -1.16 -3.08
C TRP A 92 30.19 -0.40 -3.54
N TYR A 93 31.33 -1.08 -3.76
CA TYR A 93 32.61 -0.48 -4.14
C TYR A 93 32.89 -0.54 -5.65
N GLU A 94 32.15 -1.32 -6.43
CA GLU A 94 32.33 -1.48 -7.88
C GLU A 94 31.70 -0.30 -8.64
N HIS A 95 32.27 0.10 -9.78
CA HIS A 95 31.70 1.11 -10.71
C HIS A 95 31.01 2.32 -10.03
N GLN A 96 31.74 3.05 -9.18
CA GLN A 96 31.17 4.13 -8.35
C GLN A 96 30.40 5.20 -9.14
N ALA A 97 30.87 5.51 -10.36
CA ALA A 97 30.17 6.44 -11.25
C ALA A 97 28.80 5.91 -11.66
N PHE A 98 28.72 4.64 -12.09
CA PHE A 98 27.47 3.98 -12.44
C PHE A 98 26.51 3.86 -11.23
N GLN A 99 27.03 3.50 -10.05
CA GLN A 99 26.21 3.48 -8.83
C GLN A 99 25.68 4.85 -8.43
N LYS A 100 26.42 5.92 -8.73
CA LYS A 100 25.92 7.30 -8.53
C LYS A 100 24.79 7.61 -9.50
N ASP A 101 24.99 7.33 -10.79
CA ASP A 101 23.96 7.50 -11.83
C ASP A 101 22.66 6.77 -11.49
N PHE A 102 22.77 5.49 -11.13
CA PHE A 102 21.63 4.68 -10.69
C PHE A 102 20.88 5.31 -9.51
N ARG A 103 21.58 5.77 -8.46
CA ARG A 103 20.92 6.36 -7.28
C ARG A 103 20.20 7.66 -7.60
N GLU A 104 20.78 8.50 -8.46
CA GLU A 104 20.20 9.77 -8.86
C GLU A 104 18.95 9.54 -9.71
N LYS A 105 19.05 8.69 -10.72
CA LYS A 105 17.92 8.32 -11.59
C LYS A 105 16.82 7.58 -10.83
N LEU A 106 17.16 6.69 -9.90
CA LEU A 106 16.16 5.97 -9.09
C LEU A 106 15.35 6.93 -8.22
N ASN A 107 15.99 7.91 -7.61
CA ASN A 107 15.28 8.92 -6.81
C ASN A 107 14.35 9.75 -7.70
N SER A 108 14.88 10.25 -8.83
CA SER A 108 14.08 11.03 -9.76
C SER A 108 12.91 10.22 -10.35
N PHE A 109 13.10 8.94 -10.62
CA PHE A 109 12.05 8.03 -11.05
C PHE A 109 10.97 7.90 -9.98
N LEU A 110 11.35 7.52 -8.75
CA LEU A 110 10.40 7.30 -7.65
C LEU A 110 9.63 8.55 -7.23
N ASP A 111 10.22 9.74 -7.36
CA ASP A 111 9.55 11.02 -7.08
C ASP A 111 8.39 11.30 -8.07
N ASN A 112 8.42 10.69 -9.27
CA ASN A 112 7.38 10.83 -10.28
C ASN A 112 6.33 9.71 -10.25
N ILE A 113 6.54 8.65 -9.47
CA ILE A 113 5.61 7.52 -9.40
C ILE A 113 4.42 7.82 -8.50
N ILE A 114 3.22 7.59 -9.04
CA ILE A 114 1.95 7.93 -8.39
C ILE A 114 1.34 6.71 -7.69
N ASN A 115 1.41 5.55 -8.34
CA ASN A 115 0.83 4.30 -7.85
C ASN A 115 1.58 3.08 -8.44
N GLN A 116 1.19 1.89 -8.02
CA GLN A 116 1.83 0.63 -8.42
C GLN A 116 1.80 0.39 -9.93
N ASN A 117 0.69 0.70 -10.60
CA ASN A 117 0.57 0.51 -12.05
C ASN A 117 1.46 1.50 -12.81
N HIS A 118 1.55 2.75 -12.33
CA HIS A 118 2.46 3.75 -12.88
C HIS A 118 3.92 3.30 -12.73
N PHE A 119 4.28 2.72 -11.57
CA PHE A 119 5.60 2.11 -11.38
C PHE A 119 5.90 1.06 -12.44
N ILE A 120 5.02 0.07 -12.59
CA ILE A 120 5.22 -1.07 -13.51
C ILE A 120 5.38 -0.58 -14.95
N TYR A 121 4.56 0.40 -15.34
CA TYR A 121 4.59 0.96 -16.70
C TYR A 121 5.88 1.73 -17.00
N GLU A 122 6.38 2.53 -16.06
CA GLU A 122 7.54 3.40 -16.27
C GLU A 122 8.88 2.72 -15.93
N PHE A 123 8.87 1.57 -15.24
CA PHE A 123 10.10 0.94 -14.73
C PHE A 123 11.07 0.55 -15.85
N ASP A 124 10.54 0.06 -16.98
CA ASP A 124 11.32 -0.28 -18.17
C ASP A 124 12.11 0.93 -18.71
N GLY A 125 11.43 2.08 -18.79
CA GLY A 125 12.04 3.35 -19.20
C GLY A 125 13.12 3.82 -18.22
N PHE A 126 12.92 3.61 -16.91
CA PHE A 126 13.95 3.88 -15.91
C PHE A 126 15.20 3.02 -16.14
N ILE A 127 15.06 1.71 -16.34
CA ILE A 127 16.20 0.83 -16.62
C ILE A 127 16.92 1.24 -17.90
N GLY A 128 16.16 1.52 -18.97
CA GLY A 128 16.71 2.01 -20.24
C GLY A 128 17.42 3.36 -20.15
N SER A 129 17.16 4.14 -19.10
CA SER A 129 17.80 5.44 -18.88
C SER A 129 19.19 5.34 -18.24
N LEU A 130 19.59 4.20 -17.67
CA LEU A 130 20.87 4.05 -16.96
C LEU A 130 22.07 4.17 -17.90
N ASP A 131 23.13 4.85 -17.46
CA ASP A 131 24.33 5.05 -18.27
C ASP A 131 25.34 3.92 -18.07
N PHE A 132 25.12 2.80 -18.77
CA PHE A 132 26.00 1.63 -18.74
C PHE A 132 27.44 1.93 -19.21
N TYR A 133 27.69 3.03 -19.92
CA TYR A 133 29.04 3.40 -20.36
C TYR A 133 29.93 3.91 -19.22
N LEU A 134 29.35 4.17 -18.04
CA LEU A 134 30.09 4.42 -16.81
C LEU A 134 30.80 3.16 -16.25
N ILE A 135 30.54 1.99 -16.84
CA ILE A 135 31.27 0.75 -16.62
C ILE A 135 32.30 0.61 -17.74
N GLU A 136 33.58 0.79 -17.41
CA GLU A 136 34.68 0.79 -18.39
C GLU A 136 34.87 -0.57 -19.07
N ASP A 137 34.82 -1.66 -18.30
CA ASP A 137 34.97 -3.01 -18.83
C ASP A 137 33.70 -3.46 -19.57
N ARG A 138 33.87 -3.87 -20.83
CA ARG A 138 32.76 -4.25 -21.69
C ARG A 138 32.07 -5.54 -21.21
N TYR A 139 32.82 -6.53 -20.72
CA TYR A 139 32.24 -7.80 -20.29
C TYR A 139 31.49 -7.64 -18.98
N GLU A 140 32.01 -6.85 -18.05
CA GLU A 140 31.30 -6.49 -16.82
C GLU A 140 30.04 -5.69 -17.13
N ARG A 141 30.09 -4.76 -18.08
CA ARG A 141 28.91 -4.02 -18.54
C ARG A 141 27.82 -4.95 -19.06
N GLU A 142 28.17 -5.84 -19.99
CA GLU A 142 27.23 -6.82 -20.57
C GLU A 142 26.64 -7.73 -19.48
N ARG A 143 27.47 -8.19 -18.51
CA ARG A 143 27.00 -8.96 -17.35
C ARG A 143 26.00 -8.17 -16.50
N ILE A 144 26.34 -6.95 -16.10
CA ILE A 144 25.51 -6.11 -15.22
C ILE A 144 24.20 -5.73 -15.92
N GLU A 145 24.23 -5.44 -17.21
CA GLU A 145 23.01 -5.19 -17.98
C GLU A 145 22.09 -6.42 -18.03
N SER A 146 22.66 -7.62 -18.17
CA SER A 146 21.89 -8.87 -18.07
C SER A 146 21.31 -9.07 -16.67
N ASP A 147 22.13 -8.92 -15.63
CA ASP A 147 21.69 -9.09 -14.24
C ASP A 147 20.54 -8.13 -13.89
N ILE A 148 20.61 -6.87 -14.34
CA ILE A 148 19.53 -5.89 -14.14
C ILE A 148 18.24 -6.31 -14.85
N LYS A 149 18.33 -6.78 -16.11
CA LYS A 149 17.17 -7.26 -16.87
C LYS A 149 16.52 -8.45 -16.17
N ASP A 150 17.33 -9.40 -15.76
CA ASP A 150 16.85 -10.67 -15.21
C ASP A 150 16.30 -10.50 -13.79
N ILE A 151 16.92 -9.66 -12.96
CA ILE A 151 16.60 -9.55 -11.52
C ILE A 151 15.62 -8.42 -11.23
N LEU A 152 15.76 -7.26 -11.88
CA LEU A 152 14.90 -6.10 -11.59
C LEU A 152 13.76 -5.94 -12.58
N GLN A 153 14.03 -6.13 -13.87
CA GLN A 153 13.09 -5.75 -14.93
C GLN A 153 12.04 -6.84 -15.20
N SER A 154 12.43 -8.11 -15.17
CA SER A 154 11.57 -9.25 -15.48
C SER A 154 10.33 -9.33 -14.56
N GLU A 155 10.51 -9.09 -13.26
CA GLU A 155 9.47 -9.19 -12.23
C GLU A 155 9.44 -7.97 -11.29
N CYS A 156 9.41 -6.77 -11.89
CA CYS A 156 9.50 -5.51 -11.13
C CYS A 156 8.40 -5.33 -10.06
N TRP A 157 7.29 -6.05 -10.14
CA TRP A 157 6.23 -6.03 -9.11
C TRP A 157 6.70 -6.52 -7.74
N HIS A 158 7.69 -7.42 -7.66
CA HIS A 158 8.26 -7.88 -6.38
C HIS A 158 9.08 -6.80 -5.66
N LEU A 159 9.45 -5.73 -6.37
CA LEU A 159 10.17 -4.59 -5.81
C LEU A 159 9.23 -3.62 -5.10
N ILE A 160 7.94 -3.66 -5.44
CA ILE A 160 6.93 -2.71 -4.96
C ILE A 160 6.59 -2.99 -3.50
N GLU A 161 6.70 -1.94 -2.70
CA GLU A 161 6.26 -1.94 -1.30
C GLU A 161 5.06 -1.02 -1.14
N THR A 162 4.14 -1.44 -0.28
CA THR A 162 2.98 -0.64 0.09
C THR A 162 3.09 -0.14 1.52
N GLU A 163 2.26 0.85 1.84
CA GLU A 163 2.06 1.29 3.21
C GLU A 163 0.59 1.53 3.49
N ILE A 164 0.23 1.45 4.78
CA ILE A 164 -1.14 1.65 5.23
C ILE A 164 -1.58 3.08 4.86
N SER A 165 -2.71 3.16 4.15
CA SER A 165 -3.26 4.43 3.69
C SER A 165 -3.65 5.35 4.85
N PRO A 166 -3.58 6.69 4.66
CA PRO A 166 -4.09 7.64 5.65
C PRO A 166 -5.56 7.41 5.99
N LEU A 167 -6.35 7.01 5.00
CA LEU A 167 -7.76 6.68 5.13
C LEU A 167 -7.98 5.49 6.08
N TYR A 168 -7.23 4.40 5.90
CA TYR A 168 -7.26 3.27 6.83
C TYR A 168 -6.94 3.73 8.25
N LYS A 169 -5.90 4.56 8.44
CA LYS A 169 -5.50 5.06 9.77
C LYS A 169 -6.60 5.90 10.41
N LYS A 170 -7.25 6.78 9.64
CA LYS A 170 -8.38 7.60 10.10
C LYS A 170 -9.56 6.73 10.53
N LEU A 171 -10.02 5.82 9.65
CA LEU A 171 -11.16 4.95 9.93
C LEU A 171 -10.87 4.00 11.10
N SER A 172 -9.65 3.47 11.21
CA SER A 172 -9.21 2.66 12.35
C SER A 172 -9.31 3.42 13.67
N LYS A 173 -8.85 4.68 13.70
CA LYS A 173 -8.93 5.52 14.88
C LYS A 173 -10.38 5.86 15.25
N ALA A 174 -11.21 6.13 14.25
CA ALA A 174 -12.64 6.36 14.45
C ALA A 174 -13.33 5.10 15.01
N PHE A 175 -13.02 3.92 14.47
CA PHE A 175 -13.57 2.66 14.97
C PHE A 175 -13.12 2.35 16.41
N ASP A 176 -11.87 2.65 16.78
CA ASP A 176 -11.42 2.53 18.17
C ASP A 176 -12.17 3.44 19.14
N LYS A 177 -12.56 4.64 18.70
CA LYS A 177 -13.41 5.55 19.48
C LYS A 177 -14.86 5.08 19.55
N LEU A 178 -15.41 4.57 18.44
CA LEU A 178 -16.75 3.99 18.40
C LEU A 178 -16.89 2.88 19.45
N LYS A 179 -15.94 1.93 19.49
CA LYS A 179 -15.96 0.81 20.45
C LYS A 179 -16.04 1.26 21.91
N LYS A 180 -15.55 2.45 22.25
CA LYS A 180 -15.61 3.02 23.61
C LYS A 180 -16.98 3.64 23.94
N GLN A 181 -17.79 3.95 22.94
CA GLN A 181 -19.13 4.54 23.10
C GLN A 181 -20.25 3.51 23.01
N LEU A 182 -20.00 2.36 22.35
CA LEU A 182 -20.89 1.21 22.38
C LEU A 182 -20.97 0.64 23.80
#